data_AF-F6I7S2-F1
#
_entry.id   AF-F6I7S2-F1
#
_cell.length_a   1.000
_cell.length_b   1.000
_cell.length_c   1.000
_cell.angle_alpha   90.00
_cell.angle_beta   90.00
_cell.angle_gamma   90.00
#
_symmetry.space_group_name_H-M   'P 1'
#
loop_
_entity.id
_entity.type
_entity.pdbx_description
1 polymer ?
#
loop_
_entity_poly.entity_id
_entity_poly.type
_entity_poly.pdbx_seq_one_letter_code
_entity_poly.pdbx_strand_id
1 'polypeptide(L)'
;MKIAYYWKSDESIYERECGNMPGFAVYYRYPNSQCVTYGQFIKVHWKWSQRITRLLIQCLESTEYMEIRNALIMLTKISSVFPVTRKSGINLEKQVAKIKSDEREDLKVLATGVAAALTARKPSWVTDEEFGMGYLELKPTPSLASKSLAGSLVAVPNGSGLNIFQNESSGGRTVASGTQHLDAGNSVKEQV
;
A
#
# COMPACT_ATOMS: atom_id res chain seq x y z
N MET A 1 -8.88 -12.70 -4.72
CA MET A 1 -9.63 -11.65 -3.99
C MET A 1 -10.81 -12.20 -3.19
N LYS A 2 -11.92 -12.68 -3.80
CA LYS A 2 -13.12 -13.11 -3.04
C LYS A 2 -12.83 -13.98 -1.80
N ILE A 3 -12.03 -15.04 -1.96
CA ILE A 3 -11.66 -15.96 -0.87
C ILE A 3 -10.90 -15.26 0.28
N ALA A 4 -9.99 -14.33 -0.03
CA ALA A 4 -9.25 -13.57 0.99
C ALA A 4 -10.15 -12.58 1.75
N TYR A 5 -11.24 -12.10 1.14
CA TYR A 5 -12.25 -11.29 1.84
C TYR A 5 -13.16 -12.14 2.71
N TYR A 6 -13.51 -13.35 2.28
CA TYR A 6 -14.24 -14.33 3.09
C TYR A 6 -13.43 -14.78 4.31
N TRP A 7 -12.16 -15.16 4.13
CA TRP A 7 -11.28 -15.46 5.26
C TRP A 7 -11.01 -14.24 6.16
N LYS A 8 -11.12 -13.00 5.67
CA LYS A 8 -11.04 -11.78 6.50
C LYS A 8 -12.35 -11.47 7.24
N SER A 9 -13.50 -12.02 6.85
CA SER A 9 -14.77 -11.60 7.48
C SER A 9 -14.93 -12.12 8.91
N ASP A 10 -14.22 -13.19 9.28
CA ASP A 10 -14.30 -13.82 10.60
C ASP A 10 -12.99 -14.57 10.90
N GLU A 11 -12.40 -14.36 12.08
CA GLU A 11 -11.18 -15.04 12.54
C GLU A 11 -11.39 -16.56 12.68
N SER A 12 -12.58 -16.99 13.12
CA SER A 12 -12.91 -18.41 13.26
C SER A 12 -12.98 -19.15 11.92
N ILE A 13 -13.39 -18.45 10.85
CA ILE A 13 -13.37 -18.99 9.48
C ILE A 13 -11.92 -19.17 9.01
N TYR A 14 -11.05 -18.18 9.27
CA TYR A 14 -9.63 -18.28 8.94
C TYR A 14 -8.94 -19.41 9.69
N GLU A 15 -9.09 -19.50 11.01
CA GLU A 15 -8.40 -20.54 11.79
C GLU A 15 -8.87 -21.95 11.40
N ARG A 16 -10.17 -22.12 11.12
CA ARG A 16 -10.75 -23.41 10.66
C ARG A 16 -10.24 -23.84 9.28
N GLU A 17 -10.10 -22.91 8.33
CA GLU A 17 -9.83 -23.24 6.92
C GLU A 17 -8.36 -23.03 6.49
N CYS A 18 -7.62 -22.19 7.21
CA CYS A 18 -6.25 -21.80 6.89
C CYS A 18 -5.25 -22.21 7.99
N GLY A 19 -5.63 -22.13 9.26
CA GLY A 19 -4.70 -22.31 10.40
C GLY A 19 -3.94 -23.64 10.43
N ASN A 20 -4.53 -24.72 9.90
CA ASN A 20 -3.93 -26.06 9.84
C ASN A 20 -3.51 -26.49 8.41
N MET A 21 -3.52 -25.59 7.42
CA MET A 21 -3.18 -25.92 6.04
C MET A 21 -1.69 -25.72 5.74
N PRO A 22 -0.97 -26.70 5.14
CA PRO A 22 0.45 -26.57 4.80
C PRO A 22 0.81 -25.34 3.94
N GLY A 23 -0.13 -24.86 3.11
CA GLY A 23 0.02 -23.64 2.31
C GLY A 23 0.04 -22.33 3.10
N PHE A 24 -0.29 -22.38 4.41
CA PHE A 24 -0.22 -21.26 5.34
C PHE A 24 0.92 -21.40 6.36
N ALA A 25 1.75 -22.44 6.28
CA ALA A 25 3.00 -22.51 7.04
C ALA A 25 3.90 -21.31 6.68
N VAL A 26 4.46 -20.63 7.69
CA VAL A 26 5.36 -19.47 7.48
C VAL A 26 6.60 -19.86 6.65
N TYR A 27 7.04 -21.12 6.76
CA TYR A 27 8.14 -21.66 5.99
C TYR A 27 7.67 -22.83 5.11
N TYR A 28 7.63 -22.62 3.79
CA TYR A 28 7.26 -23.65 2.81
C TYR A 28 8.07 -24.96 2.93
N ARG A 29 9.35 -24.88 3.34
CA ARG A 29 10.21 -26.07 3.56
C ARG A 29 9.82 -26.89 4.79
N TYR A 30 9.01 -26.34 5.68
CA TYR A 30 8.59 -26.94 6.93
C TYR A 30 7.06 -26.82 7.05
N PRO A 31 6.28 -27.66 6.35
CA PRO A 31 4.82 -27.54 6.30
C PRO A 31 4.12 -27.73 7.66
N ASN A 32 4.81 -28.36 8.63
CA ASN A 32 4.34 -28.52 10.01
C ASN A 32 4.89 -27.41 10.95
N SER A 33 5.50 -26.35 10.42
CA SER A 33 5.96 -25.20 11.20
C SER A 33 4.79 -24.27 11.55
N GLN A 34 5.07 -23.21 12.33
CA GLN A 34 4.08 -22.20 12.69
C GLN A 34 3.34 -21.68 11.44
N CYS A 35 2.02 -21.75 11.46
CA CYS A 35 1.18 -21.17 10.42
C CYS A 35 1.02 -19.66 10.60
N VAL A 36 0.74 -18.97 9.49
CA VAL A 36 0.45 -17.54 9.46
C VAL A 36 -0.77 -17.27 10.33
N THR A 37 -0.62 -16.44 11.36
CA THR A 37 -1.74 -16.10 12.24
C THR A 37 -2.74 -15.18 11.53
N TYR A 38 -4.00 -15.15 11.99
CA TYR A 38 -5.01 -14.25 11.43
C TYR A 38 -4.51 -12.79 11.30
N GLY A 39 -3.92 -12.22 12.34
CA GLY A 39 -3.36 -10.86 12.31
C GLY A 39 -2.23 -10.67 11.28
N GLN A 40 -1.40 -11.69 11.05
CA GLN A 40 -0.40 -11.67 9.97
C GLN A 40 -1.07 -11.74 8.60
N PHE A 41 -2.12 -12.55 8.44
CA PHE A 41 -2.92 -12.60 7.22
C PHE A 41 -3.60 -11.25 6.91
N ILE A 42 -4.15 -10.54 7.91
CA ILE A 42 -4.66 -9.17 7.72
C ILE A 42 -3.56 -8.22 7.20
N LYS A 43 -2.35 -8.27 7.77
CA LYS A 43 -1.17 -7.50 7.30
C LYS A 43 -0.78 -7.84 5.85
N VAL A 44 -0.89 -9.11 5.44
CA VAL A 44 -0.59 -9.55 4.06
C VAL A 44 -1.69 -9.12 3.08
N HIS A 45 -2.96 -9.35 3.44
CA HIS A 45 -4.12 -8.98 2.65
C HIS A 45 -4.18 -7.46 2.41
N TRP A 46 -3.86 -6.66 3.43
CA TRP A 46 -3.65 -5.21 3.29
C TRP A 46 -2.64 -4.88 2.21
N LYS A 47 -1.41 -5.42 2.32
CA LYS A 47 -0.32 -5.18 1.37
C LYS A 47 -0.70 -5.60 -0.06
N TRP A 48 -1.46 -6.68 -0.23
CA TRP A 48 -1.97 -7.10 -1.54
C TRP A 48 -3.01 -6.13 -2.09
N SER A 49 -3.99 -5.71 -1.28
CA SER A 49 -5.00 -4.71 -1.69
C SER A 49 -4.33 -3.40 -2.15
N GLN A 50 -3.35 -2.90 -1.39
CA GLN A 50 -2.61 -1.68 -1.73
C GLN A 50 -1.77 -1.84 -3.02
N ARG A 51 -1.11 -2.99 -3.22
CA ARG A 51 -0.36 -3.26 -4.46
C ARG A 51 -1.28 -3.34 -5.68
N ILE A 52 -2.43 -4.01 -5.57
CA ILE A 52 -3.43 -4.09 -6.65
C ILE A 52 -3.97 -2.70 -6.98
N THR A 53 -4.32 -1.88 -5.99
CA THR A 53 -4.72 -0.47 -6.22
C THR A 53 -3.65 0.30 -6.99
N ARG A 54 -2.37 0.22 -6.55
CA ARG A 54 -1.26 0.94 -7.20
C ARG A 54 -1.05 0.50 -8.65
N LEU A 55 -1.07 -0.81 -8.93
CA LEU A 55 -0.91 -1.35 -10.28
C LEU A 55 -2.07 -0.93 -11.19
N LEU A 56 -3.31 -1.01 -10.71
CA LEU A 56 -4.48 -0.57 -11.48
C LEU A 56 -4.44 0.92 -11.78
N ILE A 57 -4.06 1.77 -10.82
CA ILE A 57 -3.86 3.21 -11.07
C ILE A 57 -2.80 3.44 -12.14
N GLN A 58 -1.64 2.77 -12.04
CA GLN A 58 -0.56 2.91 -13.03
C GLN A 58 -1.02 2.52 -14.46
N CYS A 59 -1.75 1.41 -14.63
CA CYS A 59 -2.28 1.01 -15.93
C CYS A 59 -3.39 1.92 -16.46
N LEU A 60 -4.19 2.55 -15.59
CA LEU A 60 -5.21 3.55 -15.97
C LEU A 60 -4.61 4.93 -16.29
N GLU A 61 -3.40 5.24 -15.79
CA GLU A 61 -2.64 6.45 -16.11
C GLU A 61 -1.70 6.29 -17.31
N SER A 62 -1.63 5.08 -17.89
CA SER A 62 -0.84 4.79 -19.08
C SER A 62 -1.43 5.43 -20.34
N THR A 63 -0.60 5.66 -21.36
CA THR A 63 -1.06 5.96 -22.73
C THR A 63 -1.46 4.70 -23.48
N GLU A 64 -0.91 3.54 -23.08
CA GLU A 64 -1.02 2.29 -23.82
C GLU A 64 -2.43 1.69 -23.74
N TYR A 65 -3.05 1.58 -24.91
CA TYR A 65 -4.44 1.10 -25.06
C TYR A 65 -4.68 -0.22 -24.32
N MET A 66 -3.76 -1.17 -24.48
CA MET A 66 -3.88 -2.51 -23.88
C MET A 66 -3.80 -2.46 -22.34
N GLU A 67 -2.99 -1.58 -21.77
CA GLU A 67 -2.87 -1.45 -20.31
C GLU A 67 -4.15 -0.89 -19.69
N ILE A 68 -4.67 0.21 -20.27
CA ILE A 68 -5.92 0.83 -19.82
C ILE A 68 -7.09 -0.14 -19.97
N ARG A 69 -7.22 -0.77 -21.15
CA ARG A 69 -8.31 -1.73 -21.44
C ARG A 69 -8.28 -2.92 -20.50
N ASN A 70 -7.10 -3.51 -20.27
CA ASN A 70 -6.95 -4.63 -19.35
C ASN A 70 -7.30 -4.23 -17.91
N ALA A 71 -6.85 -3.05 -17.46
CA ALA A 71 -7.19 -2.54 -16.14
C ALA A 71 -8.70 -2.31 -15.94
N LEU A 72 -9.39 -1.75 -16.93
CA LEU A 72 -10.85 -1.54 -16.89
C LEU A 72 -11.62 -2.87 -16.90
N ILE A 73 -11.21 -3.85 -17.72
CA ILE A 73 -11.80 -5.19 -17.74
C ILE A 73 -11.58 -5.89 -16.40
N MET A 74 -10.35 -5.85 -15.86
CA MET A 74 -10.03 -6.41 -14.54
C MET A 74 -10.88 -5.78 -13.43
N LEU A 75 -10.94 -4.44 -13.37
CA LEU A 75 -11.77 -3.70 -12.42
C LEU A 75 -13.24 -4.13 -12.49
N THR A 76 -13.79 -4.26 -13.69
CA THR A 76 -15.16 -4.74 -13.89
C THR A 76 -15.36 -6.12 -13.25
N LYS A 77 -14.45 -7.08 -13.47
CA LYS A 77 -14.54 -8.45 -12.93
C LYS A 77 -14.38 -8.52 -11.41
N ILE A 78 -13.51 -7.69 -10.81
CA ILE A 78 -13.27 -7.70 -9.35
C ILE A 78 -14.16 -6.72 -8.58
N SER A 79 -14.92 -5.88 -9.28
CA SER A 79 -15.75 -4.80 -8.72
C SER A 79 -16.69 -5.22 -7.60
N SER A 80 -17.15 -6.48 -7.56
CA SER A 80 -17.98 -7.01 -6.47
C SER A 80 -17.30 -7.04 -5.10
N VAL A 81 -15.97 -7.14 -5.05
CA VAL A 81 -15.20 -7.28 -3.79
C VAL A 81 -14.01 -6.32 -3.66
N PHE A 82 -13.78 -5.46 -4.64
CA PHE A 82 -12.69 -4.48 -4.67
C PHE A 82 -13.19 -3.20 -5.35
N PRO A 83 -12.72 -1.99 -4.97
CA PRO A 83 -11.74 -1.66 -3.92
C PRO A 83 -12.39 -1.58 -2.54
N VAL A 84 -11.71 -2.06 -1.50
CA VAL A 84 -12.32 -2.17 -0.16
C VAL A 84 -12.14 -0.93 0.71
N THR A 85 -10.99 -0.23 0.61
CA THR A 85 -10.86 1.05 1.32
C THR A 85 -11.42 2.20 0.51
N ARG A 86 -12.07 3.13 1.22
CA ARG A 86 -12.59 4.40 0.68
C ARG A 86 -11.52 5.19 -0.06
N LYS A 87 -10.30 5.20 0.49
CA LYS A 87 -9.11 5.82 -0.12
C LYS A 87 -8.74 5.19 -1.46
N SER A 88 -8.73 3.87 -1.56
CA SER A 88 -8.47 3.19 -2.85
C SER A 88 -9.60 3.44 -3.85
N GLY A 89 -10.86 3.41 -3.38
CA GLY A 89 -12.05 3.70 -4.18
C GLY A 89 -12.03 5.08 -4.83
N ILE A 90 -11.84 6.13 -4.04
CA ILE A 90 -11.81 7.52 -4.54
C ILE A 90 -10.66 7.74 -5.55
N ASN A 91 -9.48 7.14 -5.31
CA ASN A 91 -8.37 7.26 -6.26
C ASN A 91 -8.68 6.56 -7.59
N LEU A 92 -9.32 5.38 -7.56
CA LEU A 92 -9.72 4.68 -8.78
C LEU A 92 -10.86 5.42 -9.53
N GLU A 93 -11.87 5.93 -8.82
CA GLU A 93 -12.89 6.80 -9.41
C GLU A 93 -12.27 7.99 -10.14
N LYS A 94 -11.27 8.65 -9.54
CA LYS A 94 -10.56 9.79 -10.15
C LYS A 94 -9.88 9.43 -11.46
N GLN A 95 -9.21 8.27 -11.56
CA GLN A 95 -8.56 7.86 -12.81
C GLN A 95 -9.56 7.41 -13.88
N VAL A 96 -10.57 6.63 -13.48
CA VAL A 96 -11.65 6.20 -14.38
C VAL A 96 -12.43 7.40 -14.94
N ALA A 97 -12.59 8.47 -14.16
CA ALA A 97 -13.19 9.72 -14.63
C ALA A 97 -12.36 10.41 -15.73
N LYS A 98 -11.02 10.39 -15.67
CA LYS A 98 -10.16 10.94 -16.74
C LYS A 98 -10.32 10.19 -18.06
N ILE A 99 -10.48 8.86 -18.02
CA ILE A 99 -10.61 8.03 -19.24
C ILE A 99 -11.90 8.35 -20.01
N LYS A 100 -12.89 8.99 -19.38
CA LYS A 100 -14.10 9.46 -20.10
C LYS A 100 -13.82 10.56 -21.13
N SER A 101 -12.67 11.24 -21.06
CA SER A 101 -12.19 12.19 -22.06
C SER A 101 -11.04 11.66 -22.93
N ASP A 102 -10.81 10.33 -22.94
CA ASP A 102 -9.90 9.68 -23.89
C ASP A 102 -10.50 9.73 -25.31
N GLU A 103 -9.71 9.82 -26.37
CA GLU A 103 -10.23 9.81 -27.75
C GLU A 103 -10.88 8.46 -28.13
N ARG A 104 -10.47 7.36 -27.46
CA ARG A 104 -10.86 5.98 -27.80
C ARG A 104 -12.21 5.62 -27.20
N GLU A 105 -13.25 5.58 -28.05
CA GLU A 105 -14.65 5.43 -27.62
C GLU A 105 -14.92 4.13 -26.84
N ASP A 106 -14.26 3.02 -27.18
CA ASP A 106 -14.43 1.75 -26.47
C ASP A 106 -13.92 1.81 -25.01
N LEU A 107 -12.85 2.58 -24.76
CA LEU A 107 -12.37 2.86 -23.41
C LEU A 107 -13.37 3.70 -22.61
N LYS A 108 -14.06 4.67 -23.23
CA LYS A 108 -15.12 5.46 -22.56
C LYS A 108 -16.30 4.59 -22.12
N VAL A 109 -16.71 3.64 -22.98
CA VAL A 109 -17.78 2.66 -22.67
C VAL A 109 -17.37 1.80 -21.48
N LEU A 110 -16.16 1.23 -21.50
CA LEU A 110 -15.62 0.44 -20.39
C LEU A 110 -15.48 1.27 -19.10
N ALA A 111 -14.96 2.50 -19.18
CA ALA A 111 -14.81 3.41 -18.05
C ALA A 111 -16.16 3.81 -17.44
N THR A 112 -17.21 3.95 -18.25
CA THR A 112 -18.58 4.21 -17.77
C THR A 112 -19.13 3.03 -17.00
N GLY A 113 -18.96 1.80 -17.50
CA GLY A 113 -19.31 0.57 -16.77
C GLY A 113 -18.55 0.42 -15.44
N VAL A 114 -17.24 0.68 -15.45
CA VAL A 114 -16.41 0.65 -14.22
C VAL A 114 -16.85 1.73 -13.22
N ALA A 115 -17.15 2.95 -13.68
CA ALA A 115 -17.62 4.02 -12.80
C ALA A 115 -18.95 3.67 -12.11
N ALA A 116 -19.90 3.06 -12.85
CA ALA A 116 -21.15 2.55 -12.28
C ALA A 116 -20.89 1.45 -11.24
N ALA A 117 -20.00 0.49 -11.54
CA ALA A 117 -19.66 -0.59 -10.62
C ALA A 117 -18.95 -0.09 -9.34
N LEU A 118 -18.06 0.90 -9.44
CA LEU A 118 -17.44 1.57 -8.29
C LEU A 118 -18.49 2.30 -7.44
N THR A 119 -19.42 3.01 -8.09
CA THR A 119 -20.51 3.75 -7.42
C THR A 119 -21.43 2.80 -6.65
N ALA A 120 -21.83 1.69 -7.26
CA ALA A 120 -22.67 0.67 -6.64
C ALA A 120 -22.01 0.04 -5.39
N ARG A 121 -20.67 -0.03 -5.37
CA ARG A 121 -19.92 -0.58 -4.21
C ARG A 121 -19.51 0.46 -3.17
N LYS A 122 -19.63 1.75 -3.47
CA LYS A 122 -19.26 2.86 -2.57
C LYS A 122 -19.82 2.77 -1.14
N PRO A 123 -21.05 2.25 -0.89
CA PRO A 123 -21.54 2.04 0.47
C PRO A 123 -20.76 1.01 1.28
N SER A 124 -20.09 0.04 0.64
CA SER A 124 -19.30 -1.01 1.31
C SER A 124 -17.82 -0.64 1.50
N TRP A 125 -17.45 0.64 1.33
CA TRP A 125 -16.07 1.09 1.47
C TRP A 125 -15.75 1.47 2.91
N VAL A 126 -14.79 0.77 3.49
CA VAL A 126 -14.31 0.98 4.88
C VAL A 126 -13.14 1.97 4.92
N THR A 127 -12.80 2.46 6.11
CA THR A 127 -11.54 3.19 6.34
C THR A 127 -10.32 2.26 6.33
N ASP A 128 -9.13 2.84 6.38
CA ASP A 128 -7.89 2.07 6.45
C ASP A 128 -7.80 1.34 7.82
N GLU A 129 -8.32 1.98 8.89
CA GLU A 129 -8.39 1.47 10.28
C GLU A 129 -9.42 0.34 10.44
N GLU A 130 -10.63 0.54 9.91
CA GLU A 130 -11.69 -0.48 9.86
C GLU A 130 -11.26 -1.71 9.06
N PHE A 131 -10.50 -1.53 7.98
CA PHE A 131 -9.87 -2.66 7.30
C PHE A 131 -8.89 -3.37 8.25
N GLY A 132 -8.06 -2.61 8.95
CA GLY A 132 -6.98 -3.15 9.77
C GLY A 132 -7.41 -3.92 11.01
N MET A 133 -8.58 -3.62 11.57
CA MET A 133 -9.16 -4.28 12.76
C MET A 133 -8.16 -4.39 13.94
N GLY A 134 -7.37 -3.34 14.16
CA GLY A 134 -6.32 -3.32 15.20
C GLY A 134 -5.02 -4.08 14.85
N TYR A 135 -5.01 -4.96 13.84
CA TYR A 135 -3.80 -5.67 13.42
C TYR A 135 -2.89 -4.85 12.49
N LEU A 136 -3.30 -3.66 12.04
CA LEU A 136 -2.43 -2.75 11.27
C LEU A 136 -1.92 -1.62 12.16
N GLU A 137 -0.61 -1.56 12.34
CA GLU A 137 0.08 -0.36 12.81
C GLU A 137 0.09 0.69 11.68
N LEU A 138 -1.05 1.34 11.50
CA LEU A 138 -1.14 2.55 10.69
C LEU A 138 -0.45 3.66 11.48
N LYS A 139 0.79 4.00 11.10
CA LYS A 139 1.51 5.13 11.68
C LYS A 139 0.59 6.36 11.67
N PRO A 140 0.26 6.95 12.84
CA PRO A 140 -0.59 8.12 12.86
C PRO A 140 0.09 9.24 12.06
N THR A 141 -0.58 9.73 11.02
CA THR A 141 -0.30 11.08 10.53
C THR A 141 -0.63 12.01 11.70
N PRO A 142 0.31 12.85 12.18
CA PRO A 142 0.00 13.75 13.29
C PRO A 142 -1.11 14.69 12.84
N SER A 143 -2.31 14.49 13.39
CA SER A 143 -3.41 15.43 13.20
C SER A 143 -2.98 16.77 13.77
N LEU A 144 -3.11 17.85 12.97
CA LEU A 144 -3.03 19.19 13.53
C LEU A 144 -4.21 19.36 14.47
N ALA A 145 -3.96 19.14 15.77
CA ALA A 145 -4.91 19.44 16.81
C ALA A 145 -5.22 20.95 16.76
N SER A 146 -6.51 21.26 16.69
CA SER A 146 -7.03 22.62 16.70
C SER A 146 -6.45 23.40 17.89
N LYS A 147 -5.66 24.45 17.63
CA LYS A 147 -5.21 25.35 18.70
C LYS A 147 -6.42 26.08 19.27
N SER A 148 -6.90 25.61 20.42
CA SER A 148 -7.83 26.38 21.25
C SER A 148 -7.13 27.66 21.72
N LEU A 149 -7.82 28.79 21.60
CA LEU A 149 -7.36 30.08 22.06
C LEU A 149 -7.53 30.18 23.59
N ALA A 150 -6.44 30.45 24.30
CA ALA A 150 -6.46 30.98 25.66
C ALA A 150 -5.38 32.07 25.74
N GLY A 151 -5.75 33.27 26.21
CA GLY A 151 -4.93 34.47 26.06
C GLY A 151 -4.16 34.91 27.32
N SER A 152 -2.96 35.42 27.07
CA SER A 152 -2.28 36.56 27.72
C SER A 152 -1.86 36.55 29.21
N LEU A 153 -0.89 37.45 29.47
CA LEU A 153 -0.23 37.89 30.72
C LEU A 153 1.03 37.08 31.13
N VAL A 154 2.18 37.66 31.51
CA VAL A 154 2.78 39.02 31.34
C VAL A 154 4.32 38.84 31.18
N ALA A 155 5.02 39.80 30.56
CA ALA A 155 6.48 39.80 30.41
C ALA A 155 7.23 40.59 31.51
N VAL A 156 8.45 40.15 31.88
CA VAL A 156 9.58 41.00 32.32
C VAL A 156 10.91 40.33 31.92
N PRO A 157 11.87 41.04 31.28
CA PRO A 157 13.23 40.54 31.02
C PRO A 157 14.26 41.13 32.00
N ASN A 158 15.41 40.46 32.24
CA ASN A 158 16.62 41.16 32.68
C ASN A 158 17.95 40.40 32.46
N GLY A 159 18.94 41.11 31.89
CA GLY A 159 20.25 41.30 32.54
C GLY A 159 21.34 40.21 32.48
N SER A 160 22.18 40.31 31.44
CA SER A 160 23.66 40.35 31.56
C SER A 160 24.49 39.12 31.97
N GLY A 161 25.34 38.66 31.05
CA GLY A 161 26.46 37.74 31.31
C GLY A 161 27.42 37.66 30.12
N LEU A 162 28.49 38.46 30.13
CA LEU A 162 29.57 38.41 29.14
C LEU A 162 30.40 37.12 29.32
N ASN A 163 30.81 36.43 28.25
CA ASN A 163 32.16 36.59 27.65
C ASN A 163 32.58 35.50 26.63
N ILE A 164 33.60 35.87 25.84
CA ILE A 164 34.58 35.04 25.12
C ILE A 164 34.15 34.36 23.80
N PHE A 165 34.73 34.90 22.71
CA PHE A 165 34.95 34.23 21.43
C PHE A 165 36.00 33.12 21.57
N GLN A 166 35.82 32.00 20.87
CA GLN A 166 36.89 31.54 19.99
C GLN A 166 36.33 30.83 18.75
N ASN A 167 36.78 31.31 17.59
CA ASN A 167 36.52 30.76 16.27
C ASN A 167 37.72 29.91 15.87
N GLU A 168 37.52 28.75 15.26
CA GLU A 168 38.42 28.23 14.21
C GLU A 168 37.67 27.31 13.24
N SER A 169 38.14 27.32 11.99
CA SER A 169 37.57 26.64 10.84
C SER A 169 38.52 25.53 10.37
N SER A 170 38.02 24.65 9.51
CA SER A 170 38.70 24.12 8.30
C SER A 170 38.93 22.60 8.26
N GLY A 171 38.92 22.06 7.04
CA GLY A 171 39.61 20.81 6.70
C GLY A 171 38.70 19.61 6.44
N GLY A 172 38.25 19.44 5.19
CA GLY A 172 37.59 18.21 4.75
C GLY A 172 38.54 17.20 4.09
N ARG A 173 37.92 16.19 3.45
CA ARG A 173 38.44 15.12 2.55
C ARG A 173 38.43 13.68 3.10
N THR A 174 37.37 12.97 2.73
CA THR A 174 37.40 11.81 1.83
C THR A 174 38.71 11.00 1.70
N VAL A 175 38.63 9.69 1.96
CA VAL A 175 39.21 8.65 1.07
C VAL A 175 38.26 7.44 1.05
N ALA A 176 38.11 6.79 -0.09
CA ALA A 176 37.41 5.52 -0.26
C ALA A 176 38.37 4.43 -0.74
N SER A 177 38.18 3.20 -0.28
CA SER A 177 38.66 1.93 -0.89
C SER A 177 38.08 0.75 -0.07
N GLY A 178 37.91 -0.46 -0.58
CA GLY A 178 38.18 -0.98 -1.92
C GLY A 178 37.70 -2.42 -2.07
N THR A 179 37.44 -2.83 -3.31
CA THR A 179 36.84 -4.10 -3.77
C THR A 179 37.65 -5.37 -3.43
N GLN A 180 36.98 -6.52 -3.25
CA GLN A 180 37.43 -7.81 -3.81
C GLN A 180 36.34 -8.90 -3.75
N HIS A 181 36.00 -9.50 -4.90
CA HIS A 181 35.62 -10.91 -5.03
C HIS A 181 35.84 -11.37 -6.48
N LEU A 182 36.49 -12.53 -6.66
CA LEU A 182 36.67 -13.26 -7.91
C LEU A 182 35.89 -14.57 -7.80
N ASP A 183 35.23 -15.04 -8.86
CA ASP A 183 35.61 -16.30 -9.51
C ASP A 183 34.86 -16.49 -10.85
N ALA A 184 35.35 -17.38 -11.70
CA ALA A 184 34.76 -17.79 -12.98
C ALA A 184 34.19 -19.21 -12.90
N GLY A 185 33.15 -19.51 -13.70
CA GLY A 185 32.54 -20.84 -13.76
C GLY A 185 31.92 -21.11 -15.14
N ASN A 186 32.21 -22.28 -15.71
CA ASN A 186 32.04 -22.57 -17.14
C ASN A 186 30.70 -23.24 -17.51
N SER A 187 30.46 -23.40 -18.82
CA SER A 187 29.19 -23.80 -19.44
C SER A 187 29.04 -25.31 -19.74
N VAL A 188 27.80 -25.72 -20.04
CA VAL A 188 27.35 -26.96 -20.72
C VAL A 188 27.56 -28.34 -20.05
N LYS A 189 26.46 -28.98 -19.60
CA LYS A 189 25.94 -30.21 -20.25
C LYS A 189 24.56 -30.64 -19.72
N GLU A 190 23.69 -31.00 -20.66
CA GLU A 190 22.37 -31.61 -20.46
C GLU A 190 22.34 -32.91 -21.28
N GLN A 191 22.07 -34.07 -20.65
CA GLN A 191 21.74 -35.31 -21.37
C GLN A 191 21.18 -36.41 -20.44
N VAL A 192 20.17 -37.12 -20.97
CA VAL A 192 19.41 -38.27 -20.42
C VAL A 192 18.37 -37.91 -19.35
#